data_AF-A0A127T1K0-F1
#
_entry.id   AF-A0A127T1K0-F1
#
_cell.length_a   1.000
_cell.length_b   1.000
_cell.length_c   1.000
_cell.angle_alpha   90.00
_cell.angle_beta   90.00
_cell.angle_gamma   90.00
#
_symmetry.space_group_name_H-M   'P 1'
#
loop_
_entity.id
_entity.type
_entity.pdbx_description
1 polymer ?
#
loop_
_entity_poly.entity_id
_entity_poly.type
_entity_poly.pdbx_seq_one_letter_code
_entity_poly.pdbx_strand_id
1 'polypeptide(L)' 'MTIEDGDIYGIIGMSGAGKSTLVRCINMLEKPTSGEVIVNGKRLDT' A
#
# COMPACT_ATOMS: atom_id res chain seq x y z
N MET A 1 5.60 4.99 -3.83
CA MET A 1 5.03 6.31 -3.51
C MET A 1 5.34 6.59 -2.05
N THR A 2 5.50 7.85 -1.67
CA THR A 2 5.68 8.25 -0.27
C THR A 2 4.45 9.06 0.13
N ILE A 3 3.94 8.82 1.34
CA ILE A 3 2.78 9.49 1.90
C ILE A 3 3.28 10.14 3.18
N GLU A 4 3.20 11.47 3.26
CA GLU A 4 3.68 12.22 4.42
C GLU A 4 2.57 12.34 5.48
N ASP A 5 2.95 12.71 6.69
CA ASP A 5 1.96 12.93 7.75
C ASP A 5 0.99 14.06 7.38
N GLY A 6 -0.31 13.82 7.59
CA GLY A 6 -1.38 14.73 7.18
C GLY A 6 -1.83 14.63 5.72
N ASP A 7 -1.15 13.86 4.86
CA ASP A 7 -1.58 13.65 3.48
C ASP A 7 -2.85 12.79 3.39
N ILE A 8 -3.73 13.13 2.43
CA ILE A 8 -4.91 12.33 2.08
C ILE A 8 -4.85 11.99 0.58
N TYR A 9 -4.76 10.69 0.28
CA TYR A 9 -4.76 10.18 -1.10
C TYR A 9 -5.97 9.28 -1.38
N GLY A 10 -6.52 9.40 -2.58
CA GLY A 10 -7.55 8.51 -3.12
C GLY A 10 -6.97 7.55 -4.16
N ILE A 11 -7.32 6.27 -4.09
CA ILE A 11 -6.98 5.27 -5.11
C ILE A 11 -8.17 5.13 -6.07
N ILE A 12 -8.00 5.56 -7.32
CA ILE A 12 -9.06 5.55 -8.35
C ILE A 12 -8.67 4.67 -9.54
N GLY A 13 -9.67 4.15 -10.25
CA GLY A 13 -9.47 3.26 -11.39
C GLY A 13 -10.64 2.30 -11.60
N MET A 14 -10.70 1.68 -12.77
CA MET A 14 -11.75 0.72 -13.17
C MET A 14 -11.87 -0.47 -12.21
N SER A 15 -13.03 -1.13 -12.20
CA SER A 15 -13.17 -2.41 -11.50
C SER A 15 -12.13 -3.42 -12.02
N GLY A 16 -11.52 -4.19 -11.13
CA GLY A 16 -10.43 -5.12 -11.48
C GLY A 16 -9.03 -4.49 -11.60
N ALA A 17 -8.88 -3.16 -11.54
CA ALA A 17 -7.57 -2.50 -11.65
C ALA A 17 -6.61 -2.72 -10.45
N GLY A 18 -6.95 -3.58 -9.49
CA GLY A 18 -6.10 -3.92 -8.36
C GLY A 18 -6.15 -2.96 -7.16
N LYS A 19 -7.08 -1.99 -7.13
CA LYS A 19 -7.20 -1.00 -6.03
C LYS A 19 -7.33 -1.65 -4.65
N SER A 20 -8.24 -2.61 -4.49
CA SER A 20 -8.44 -3.30 -3.22
C SER A 20 -7.25 -4.20 -2.85
N THR A 21 -6.59 -4.80 -3.85
CA THR A 21 -5.36 -5.57 -3.67
C THR A 21 -4.23 -4.67 -3.16
N LEU A 22 -4.06 -3.47 -3.73
CA LEU A 22 -3.08 -2.49 -3.26
C LEU A 22 -3.32 -2.10 -1.80
N VAL A 23 -4.56 -1.81 -1.41
CA VAL A 23 -4.91 -1.50 0.00
C VAL A 23 -4.60 -2.68 0.93
N ARG A 24 -4.88 -3.93 0.51
CA ARG A 24 -4.55 -5.13 1.28
C ARG A 24 -3.05 -5.32 1.42
N CYS A 25 -2.27 -5.06 0.36
CA CYS A 25 -0.81 -5.09 0.38
C CYS A 25 -0.22 -4.04 1.33
N ILE A 26 -0.72 -2.80 1.29
CA ILE A 26 -0.28 -1.72 2.20
C ILE A 26 -0.55 -2.11 3.66
N ASN A 27 -1.72 -2.71 3.94
CA ASN A 27 -2.09 -3.17 5.28
C ASN A 27 -1.47 -4.53 5.66
N MET A 28 -0.61 -5.10 4.80
CA MET A 28 0.00 -6.42 4.96
C MET A 28 -0.99 -7.58 5.19
N LEU A 29 -2.25 -7.39 4.77
CA LEU A 29 -3.28 -8.45 4.71
C LEU A 29 -3.04 -9.40 3.54
N GLU A 30 -2.25 -8.96 2.57
CA GLU A 30 -1.78 -9.74 1.43
C GLU A 30 -0.30 -9.41 1.22
N LYS A 31 0.56 -10.42 1.03
CA LYS A 31 1.99 -10.19 0.84
C LYS A 31 2.26 -9.72 -0.59
N PRO A 32 2.90 -8.56 -0.81
CA PRO A 32 3.30 -8.14 -2.15
C PRO A 32 4.23 -9.18 -2.78
N THR A 33 4.01 -9.50 -4.06
CA THR A 33 4.91 -10.41 -4.80
C THR A 33 6.30 -9.79 -5.01
N SER A 34 6.37 -8.46 -5.08
CA SER A 34 7.60 -7.68 -5.18
C SER A 34 7.42 -6.29 -4.58
N GLY A 35 8.53 -5.60 -4.31
CA GLY A 35 8.54 -4.31 -3.62
C GLY A 35 8.48 -4.45 -2.10
N GLU A 36 8.33 -3.33 -1.41
CA GLU A 36 8.29 -3.26 0.05
C GLU A 36 7.33 -2.18 0.53
N VAL A 37 6.80 -2.37 1.74
CA VAL A 37 5.98 -1.38 2.45
C VAL A 37 6.73 -0.96 3.70
N ILE A 38 7.05 0.34 3.78
CA ILE A 38 7.81 0.93 4.88
C ILE A 38 6.92 1.93 5.60
N VAL A 39 6.77 1.76 6.92
CA VAL A 39 6.05 2.69 7.79
C VAL A 39 6.98 3.13 8.91
N ASN A 40 7.15 4.44 9.09
CA ASN A 40 8.04 5.00 10.11
C ASN A 40 9.47 4.42 10.05
N GLY A 41 10.00 4.25 8.83
CA GLY A 41 11.33 3.70 8.60
C GLY A 41 11.47 2.18 8.83
N LYS A 42 10.38 1.47 9.13
CA LYS A 42 10.38 0.02 9.34
C LYS A 42 9.64 -0.68 8.22
N ARG A 43 10.25 -1.75 7.69
CA ARG A 43 9.56 -2.67 6.80
C ARG A 43 8.49 -3.43 7.57
N LEU A 44 7.31 -3.60 6.97
CA LEU A 44 6.19 -4.30 7.62
C LEU A 44 6.26 -5.83 7.49
N ASP A 45 7.13 -6.35 6.63
CA ASP A 45 7.29 -7.79 6.38
C ASP A 45 8.41 -8.44 7.19
N THR A 46 9.04 -7.67 8.08
CA THR A 46 10.08 -8.07 9.03
C THR A 46 9.60 -7.89 10.46
#